data_AF-A0A7W1DBQ0-F1
#
_entry.id   AF-A0A7W1DBQ0-F1
#
_cell.length_a   1.000
_cell.length_b   1.000
_cell.length_c   1.000
_cell.angle_alpha   90.00
_cell.angle_beta   90.00
_cell.angle_gamma   90.00
#
_symmetry.space_group_name_H-M   'P 1'
#
loop_
_entity.id
_entity.type
_entity.pdbx_description
1 polymer ?
#
loop_
_entity_poly.entity_id
_entity_poly.type
_entity_poly.pdbx_seq_one_letter_code
_entity_poly.pdbx_strand_id
1 'polypeptide(L)'
;MKTLTNKRTTVQTGENMKQFQVLRALLSVVAIIMVVTIVSINPAYAQYTVNESKADATQIQYSTEELESLRSKMLELLDTVQEFSGTLIPNDAHASERLQAARTQLEQFTLKDLNALRASIDPSKMNKDLEQARATLNDFKPTLEAYKNKRSRNSATGGDKEWSDIAPSSPLPGIEGPDAVCEALVGSGRPSSAVVIAANAVYFAAKVLDIALNRGCNQVAVAVILGNGGGGNASIACVVSDGILFAAELVRDKIASCDDDFTKRSVHASVNRLATIHTDLEDSVANDNANKNTILANDNTNKNTIVANDTANKNTIVANDNANLLTIKTAINTGTTTVTTAVGDGTTQILNNDNTNRNTIIANDNTNKDTIIANDNSNTANLLADAKANKIELIRLQIAADLASTDSSVLVGAFMLPAVQGGYLELVRTVVVQAITNLAGSSTSQANSLLAEGDSYKNAGDYKNAYASYRKAYKVAVK
;
A
#
# COMPACT_ATOMS: atom_id res chain seq x y z
N MET A 1 8.38 1.83 -3.44
CA MET A 1 7.65 1.11 -4.52
C MET A 1 8.25 -0.28 -4.67
N LYS A 2 7.62 -1.31 -4.10
CA LYS A 2 8.01 -2.72 -4.27
C LYS A 2 6.79 -3.46 -4.83
N THR A 3 6.91 -3.93 -6.05
CA THR A 3 5.87 -4.62 -6.82
C THR A 3 5.76 -6.06 -6.32
N LEU A 4 4.61 -6.45 -5.75
CA LEU A 4 4.31 -7.83 -5.38
C LEU A 4 3.54 -8.51 -6.51
N THR A 5 4.19 -9.49 -7.14
CA THR A 5 3.69 -10.27 -8.27
C THR A 5 2.84 -11.43 -7.76
N ASN A 6 1.59 -11.51 -8.23
CA ASN A 6 0.59 -12.48 -7.82
C ASN A 6 0.72 -13.79 -8.64
N LYS A 7 0.84 -14.93 -7.96
CA LYS A 7 1.03 -16.26 -8.57
C LYS A 7 -0.31 -17.00 -8.62
N ARG A 8 -0.94 -17.08 -9.80
CA ARG A 8 -2.15 -17.88 -10.06
C ARG A 8 -1.80 -19.36 -10.20
N THR A 9 -2.47 -20.22 -9.45
CA THR A 9 -2.51 -21.67 -9.62
C THR A 9 -3.65 -22.07 -10.56
N THR A 10 -3.31 -22.72 -11.66
CA THR A 10 -4.23 -23.37 -12.62
C THR A 10 -4.73 -24.70 -12.06
N VAL A 11 -6.05 -24.87 -12.04
CA VAL A 11 -6.76 -26.08 -11.57
C VAL A 11 -6.75 -27.17 -12.66
N GLN A 12 -6.37 -28.40 -12.28
CA GLN A 12 -6.47 -29.62 -13.09
C GLN A 12 -7.93 -30.08 -13.19
N THR A 13 -8.55 -29.92 -14.36
CA THR A 13 -9.92 -30.40 -14.68
C THR A 13 -9.95 -31.53 -15.72
N GLY A 14 -8.83 -32.24 -15.92
CA GLY A 14 -8.66 -33.14 -17.07
C GLY A 14 -8.95 -34.64 -16.88
N GLU A 15 -9.06 -35.16 -15.64
CA GLU A 15 -9.00 -36.62 -15.43
C GLU A 15 -10.36 -37.31 -15.27
N ASN A 16 -11.42 -36.60 -14.86
CA ASN A 16 -12.71 -37.23 -14.57
C ASN A 16 -13.56 -37.56 -15.81
N MET A 17 -13.30 -36.96 -16.98
CA MET A 17 -14.05 -37.26 -18.22
C MET A 17 -13.67 -38.59 -18.87
N LYS A 18 -12.46 -39.12 -18.62
CA LYS A 18 -11.99 -40.37 -19.26
C LYS A 18 -12.60 -41.63 -18.64
N GLN A 19 -12.95 -41.62 -17.36
CA GLN A 19 -13.58 -42.77 -16.70
C GLN A 19 -15.03 -42.99 -17.13
N PHE A 20 -15.77 -41.94 -17.50
CA PHE A 20 -17.17 -42.05 -17.90
C PHE A 20 -17.37 -42.67 -19.30
N GLN A 21 -16.40 -42.52 -20.21
CA GLN A 21 -16.46 -43.12 -21.55
C GLN A 21 -16.16 -44.62 -21.55
N VAL A 22 -15.28 -45.09 -20.65
CA VAL A 22 -14.92 -46.52 -20.53
C VAL A 22 -16.08 -47.35 -19.97
N LEU A 23 -16.87 -46.79 -19.05
CA LEU A 23 -18.04 -47.48 -18.47
C LEU A 23 -19.18 -47.67 -19.47
N ARG A 24 -19.40 -46.69 -20.38
CA ARG A 24 -20.40 -46.80 -21.46
C ARG A 24 -20.03 -47.85 -22.51
N ALA A 25 -18.74 -47.99 -22.83
CA ALA A 25 -18.28 -49.02 -23.76
C ALA A 25 -18.48 -50.44 -23.20
N LEU A 26 -18.18 -50.66 -21.92
CA LEU A 26 -18.37 -51.96 -21.26
C LEU A 26 -19.84 -52.40 -21.19
N LEU A 27 -20.77 -51.49 -20.91
CA LEU A 27 -22.21 -51.79 -20.88
C LEU A 27 -22.78 -52.16 -22.27
N SER A 28 -22.26 -51.56 -23.35
CA SER A 28 -22.70 -51.89 -24.72
C SER A 28 -22.29 -53.29 -25.18
N VAL A 29 -21.13 -53.79 -24.73
CA VAL A 29 -20.62 -55.12 -25.10
C VAL A 29 -21.40 -56.24 -24.39
N VAL A 30 -21.82 -56.01 -23.14
CA VAL A 30 -22.62 -57.00 -22.37
C VAL A 30 -24.03 -57.18 -22.95
N ALA A 31 -24.65 -56.10 -23.45
CA ALA A 31 -25.96 -56.18 -24.11
C ALA A 31 -25.91 -56.96 -25.45
N ILE A 32 -24.82 -56.82 -26.22
CA ILE A 32 -24.63 -57.56 -27.48
C ILE A 32 -24.39 -59.05 -27.21
N ILE A 33 -23.65 -59.40 -26.16
CA ILE A 33 -23.39 -60.80 -25.80
C ILE A 33 -24.67 -61.53 -25.36
N MET A 34 -25.61 -60.86 -24.66
CA MET A 34 -26.90 -61.48 -24.30
C MET A 34 -27.87 -61.66 -25.48
N VAL A 35 -27.85 -60.76 -26.47
CA VAL A 35 -28.67 -60.93 -27.68
C VAL A 35 -28.12 -62.04 -28.57
N VAL A 36 -26.79 -62.18 -28.64
CA VAL A 36 -26.14 -63.25 -29.40
C VAL A 36 -26.37 -64.63 -28.77
N THR A 37 -26.35 -64.76 -27.44
CA THR A 37 -26.62 -66.05 -26.80
C THR A 37 -28.07 -66.53 -26.93
N ILE A 38 -29.06 -65.65 -27.10
CA ILE A 38 -30.45 -66.08 -27.34
C ILE A 38 -30.63 -66.56 -28.80
N VAL A 39 -29.87 -66.00 -29.75
CA VAL A 39 -29.94 -66.40 -31.17
C VAL A 39 -29.10 -67.66 -31.45
N SER A 40 -28.07 -67.97 -30.64
CA SER A 40 -27.09 -69.01 -30.96
C SER A 40 -27.30 -70.39 -30.32
N ILE A 41 -28.38 -70.65 -29.55
CA ILE A 41 -28.65 -71.99 -28.95
C ILE A 41 -29.83 -72.74 -29.57
N ASN A 42 -30.27 -72.37 -30.78
CA ASN A 42 -31.17 -73.22 -31.55
C ASN A 42 -30.76 -73.25 -33.03
N PRO A 43 -29.89 -74.18 -33.46
CA PRO A 43 -29.60 -74.38 -34.88
C PRO A 43 -30.79 -74.96 -35.68
N ALA A 44 -32.00 -75.03 -35.11
CA ALA A 44 -33.19 -75.54 -35.79
C ALA A 44 -33.95 -74.51 -36.66
N TYR A 45 -33.52 -73.23 -36.74
CA TYR A 45 -34.31 -72.20 -37.44
C TYR A 45 -33.58 -71.41 -38.54
N ALA A 46 -32.39 -71.84 -38.95
CA ALA A 46 -31.71 -71.27 -40.11
C ALA A 46 -31.52 -72.35 -41.18
N GLN A 47 -32.61 -72.72 -41.86
CA GLN A 47 -32.65 -73.16 -43.26
C GLN A 47 -34.07 -73.57 -43.64
N TYR A 48 -34.86 -72.61 -44.12
CA TYR A 48 -35.97 -72.91 -45.02
C TYR A 48 -35.36 -73.05 -46.43
N THR A 49 -34.76 -74.21 -46.69
CA THR A 49 -34.53 -74.68 -48.05
C THR A 49 -35.62 -75.70 -48.34
N VAL A 50 -36.51 -75.30 -49.24
CA VAL A 50 -37.48 -76.14 -49.92
C VAL A 50 -36.71 -77.28 -50.59
N ASN A 51 -36.82 -78.50 -50.05
CA ASN A 51 -36.80 -79.71 -50.86
C ASN A 51 -37.42 -80.87 -50.12
N GLU A 52 -38.31 -81.54 -50.85
CA GLU A 52 -39.13 -82.67 -50.47
C GLU A 52 -38.30 -83.86 -50.00
N SER A 53 -38.55 -84.26 -48.75
CA SER A 53 -38.70 -85.68 -48.43
C SER A 53 -39.78 -85.78 -47.35
N LYS A 54 -40.97 -86.23 -47.74
CA LYS A 54 -42.00 -86.74 -46.83
C LYS A 54 -41.41 -87.95 -46.07
N ALA A 55 -40.68 -87.69 -45.01
CA ALA A 55 -40.69 -88.57 -43.86
C ALA A 55 -41.91 -88.13 -43.05
N ASP A 56 -42.82 -89.07 -42.77
CA ASP A 56 -43.87 -88.88 -41.77
C ASP A 56 -43.18 -88.40 -40.50
N ALA A 57 -43.22 -87.09 -40.26
CA ALA A 57 -42.80 -86.51 -39.00
C ALA A 57 -43.81 -87.05 -38.00
N THR A 58 -43.45 -88.18 -37.37
CA THR A 58 -44.14 -88.71 -36.20
C THR A 58 -44.31 -87.52 -35.27
N GLN A 59 -45.54 -86.97 -35.23
CA GLN A 59 -45.86 -85.89 -34.32
C GLN A 59 -45.47 -86.42 -32.95
N ILE A 60 -44.44 -85.79 -32.35
CA ILE A 60 -44.04 -86.10 -30.99
C ILE A 60 -45.28 -85.80 -30.16
N GLN A 61 -45.96 -86.86 -29.76
CA GLN A 61 -47.15 -86.77 -28.95
C GLN A 61 -46.65 -86.68 -27.52
N TYR A 62 -46.63 -85.45 -27.01
CA TYR A 62 -46.27 -85.19 -25.63
C TYR A 62 -47.33 -85.82 -24.73
N SER A 63 -46.93 -86.22 -23.52
CA SER A 63 -47.88 -86.83 -22.60
C SER A 63 -48.93 -85.80 -22.19
N THR A 64 -50.14 -86.27 -21.86
CA THR A 64 -51.22 -85.40 -21.37
C THR A 64 -50.74 -84.57 -20.17
N GLU A 65 -49.92 -85.15 -19.30
CA GLU A 65 -49.33 -84.48 -18.14
C GLU A 65 -48.38 -83.35 -18.54
N GLU A 66 -47.55 -83.54 -19.57
CA GLU A 66 -46.66 -82.49 -20.09
C GLU A 66 -47.43 -81.34 -20.73
N LEU A 67 -48.53 -81.64 -21.42
CA LEU A 67 -49.38 -80.64 -22.07
C LEU A 67 -50.19 -79.82 -21.05
N GLU A 68 -50.76 -80.48 -20.04
CA GLU A 68 -51.42 -79.80 -18.93
C GLU A 68 -50.43 -78.99 -18.09
N SER A 69 -49.19 -79.48 -17.94
CA SER A 69 -48.10 -78.69 -17.34
C SER A 69 -47.81 -77.43 -18.15
N LEU A 70 -47.72 -77.51 -19.49
CA LEU A 70 -47.55 -76.34 -20.35
C LEU A 70 -48.71 -75.34 -20.19
N ARG A 71 -49.98 -75.81 -20.18
CA ARG A 71 -51.14 -74.94 -19.94
C ARG A 71 -51.02 -74.21 -18.60
N SER A 72 -50.72 -74.96 -17.54
CA SER A 72 -50.50 -74.40 -16.20
C SER A 72 -49.41 -73.33 -16.21
N LYS A 73 -48.30 -73.53 -16.92
CA LYS A 73 -47.20 -72.55 -17.01
C LYS A 73 -47.52 -71.31 -17.84
N MET A 74 -48.36 -71.42 -18.86
CA MET A 74 -48.85 -70.24 -19.59
C MET A 74 -49.83 -69.43 -18.76
N LEU A 75 -50.71 -70.09 -17.99
CA LEU A 75 -51.57 -69.42 -17.03
C LEU A 75 -50.72 -68.77 -15.92
N GLU A 76 -49.64 -69.41 -15.50
CA GLU A 76 -48.67 -68.86 -14.55
C GLU A 76 -47.98 -67.59 -15.09
N LEU A 77 -47.56 -67.61 -16.37
CA LEU A 77 -47.03 -66.43 -17.06
C LEU A 77 -48.06 -65.29 -17.09
N LEU A 78 -49.30 -65.61 -17.47
CA LEU A 78 -50.39 -64.64 -17.54
C LEU A 78 -50.67 -64.00 -16.18
N ASP A 79 -50.69 -64.81 -15.12
CA ASP A 79 -50.87 -64.32 -13.75
C ASP A 79 -49.72 -63.42 -13.33
N THR A 80 -48.49 -63.76 -13.72
CA THR A 80 -47.32 -62.92 -13.47
C THR A 80 -47.46 -61.58 -14.19
N VAL A 81 -47.84 -61.58 -15.47
CA VAL A 81 -48.06 -60.35 -16.25
C VAL A 81 -49.18 -59.52 -15.65
N GLN A 82 -50.27 -60.15 -15.22
CA GLN A 82 -51.40 -59.48 -14.56
C GLN A 82 -50.99 -58.88 -13.21
N GLU A 83 -50.20 -59.59 -12.43
CA GLU A 83 -49.69 -59.13 -11.14
C GLU A 83 -48.73 -57.95 -11.33
N PHE A 84 -47.81 -58.01 -12.30
CA PHE A 84 -46.92 -56.90 -12.67
C PHE A 84 -47.72 -55.69 -13.18
N SER A 85 -48.66 -55.90 -14.10
CA SER A 85 -49.49 -54.85 -14.67
C SER A 85 -50.36 -54.18 -13.62
N GLY A 86 -51.05 -54.94 -12.78
CA GLY A 86 -51.89 -54.39 -11.71
C GLY A 86 -51.08 -53.66 -10.63
N THR A 87 -49.85 -54.09 -10.40
CA THR A 87 -48.95 -53.46 -9.42
C THR A 87 -48.37 -52.14 -9.93
N LEU A 88 -47.91 -52.12 -11.19
CA LEU A 88 -47.14 -51.01 -11.76
C LEU A 88 -48.00 -50.04 -12.59
N ILE A 89 -49.15 -50.48 -13.09
CA ILE A 89 -50.09 -49.64 -13.85
C ILE A 89 -51.49 -49.88 -13.28
N PRO A 90 -51.73 -49.41 -12.04
CA PRO A 90 -53.01 -49.61 -11.40
C PRO A 90 -54.12 -48.94 -12.24
N ASN A 91 -55.24 -49.64 -12.39
CA ASN A 91 -56.44 -49.20 -13.11
C ASN A 91 -56.33 -49.15 -14.65
N ASP A 92 -55.35 -49.83 -15.25
CA ASP A 92 -55.38 -50.06 -16.71
C ASP A 92 -56.45 -51.11 -17.04
N ALA A 93 -57.66 -50.62 -17.30
CA ALA A 93 -58.82 -51.44 -17.65
C ALA A 93 -58.56 -52.27 -18.92
N HIS A 94 -57.79 -51.73 -19.88
CA HIS A 94 -57.49 -52.40 -21.13
C HIS A 94 -56.53 -53.57 -20.96
N ALA A 95 -55.47 -53.40 -20.17
CA ALA A 95 -54.54 -54.49 -19.86
C ALA A 95 -55.25 -55.61 -19.08
N SER A 96 -56.07 -55.27 -18.09
CA SER A 96 -56.82 -56.25 -17.30
C SER A 96 -57.83 -57.03 -18.15
N GLU A 97 -58.58 -56.36 -19.02
CA GLU A 97 -59.56 -57.00 -19.91
C GLU A 97 -58.88 -57.95 -20.90
N ARG A 98 -57.78 -57.52 -21.53
CA ARG A 98 -57.04 -58.35 -22.49
C ARG A 98 -56.39 -59.57 -21.83
N LEU A 99 -55.89 -59.44 -20.60
CA LEU A 99 -55.34 -60.56 -19.85
C LEU A 99 -56.43 -61.56 -19.42
N GLN A 100 -57.61 -61.07 -19.01
CA GLN A 100 -58.72 -61.95 -18.66
C GLN A 100 -59.27 -62.72 -19.88
N ALA A 101 -59.32 -62.05 -21.05
CA ALA A 101 -59.65 -62.69 -22.32
C ALA A 101 -58.60 -63.76 -22.69
N ALA A 102 -57.31 -63.43 -22.58
CA ALA A 102 -56.20 -64.35 -22.82
C ALA A 102 -56.26 -65.59 -21.90
N ARG A 103 -56.58 -65.40 -20.62
CA ARG A 103 -56.75 -66.48 -19.64
C ARG A 103 -57.86 -67.45 -20.05
N THR A 104 -59.05 -66.91 -20.34
CA THR A 104 -60.22 -67.70 -20.74
C THR A 104 -59.91 -68.53 -21.99
N GLN A 105 -59.16 -67.95 -22.93
CA GLN A 105 -58.78 -68.63 -24.16
C GLN A 105 -57.73 -69.73 -23.91
N LEU A 106 -56.71 -69.50 -23.07
CA LEU A 106 -55.73 -70.52 -22.69
C LEU A 106 -56.35 -71.71 -21.94
N GLU A 107 -57.34 -71.45 -21.08
CA GLU A 107 -58.11 -72.48 -20.37
C GLU A 107 -58.93 -73.36 -21.35
N GLN A 108 -59.34 -72.81 -22.49
CA GLN A 108 -60.12 -73.50 -23.53
C GLN A 108 -59.26 -74.23 -24.58
N PHE A 109 -57.93 -74.11 -24.56
CA PHE A 109 -57.07 -74.76 -25.54
C PHE A 109 -57.25 -76.28 -25.49
N THR A 110 -57.40 -76.93 -26.64
CA THR A 110 -57.48 -78.39 -26.68
C THR A 110 -56.09 -79.01 -26.49
N LEU A 111 -56.01 -80.30 -26.13
CA LEU A 111 -54.72 -81.01 -26.06
C LEU A 111 -53.96 -80.96 -27.39
N LYS A 112 -54.68 -80.87 -28.52
CA LYS A 112 -54.09 -80.71 -29.85
C LYS A 112 -53.37 -79.36 -30.00
N ASP A 113 -53.99 -78.29 -29.51
CA ASP A 113 -53.43 -76.93 -29.55
C ASP A 113 -52.19 -76.82 -28.65
N LEU A 114 -52.25 -77.44 -27.46
CA LEU A 114 -51.12 -77.52 -26.54
C LEU A 114 -49.95 -78.33 -27.13
N ASN A 115 -50.23 -79.42 -27.85
CA ASN A 115 -49.19 -80.25 -28.48
C ASN A 115 -48.44 -79.49 -29.57
N ALA A 116 -49.14 -78.69 -30.37
CA ALA A 116 -48.53 -77.81 -31.36
C ALA A 116 -47.65 -76.74 -30.70
N LEU A 117 -48.11 -76.18 -29.58
CA LEU A 117 -47.41 -75.14 -28.86
C LEU A 117 -46.15 -75.65 -28.14
N ARG A 118 -46.20 -76.87 -27.58
CA ARG A 118 -45.09 -77.50 -26.86
C ARG A 118 -43.85 -77.70 -27.72
N ALA A 119 -44.01 -77.88 -29.04
CA ALA A 119 -42.91 -77.98 -29.99
C ALA A 119 -42.11 -76.66 -30.13
N SER A 120 -42.71 -75.53 -29.74
CA SER A 120 -42.12 -74.19 -29.88
C SER A 120 -41.70 -73.55 -28.55
N ILE A 121 -42.16 -74.08 -27.42
CA ILE A 121 -41.90 -73.54 -26.08
C ILE A 121 -41.24 -74.61 -25.22
N ASP A 122 -40.16 -74.23 -24.53
CA ASP A 122 -39.54 -75.02 -23.46
C ASP A 122 -40.06 -74.54 -22.09
N PRO A 123 -40.97 -75.29 -21.43
CA PRO A 123 -41.56 -74.89 -20.15
C PRO A 123 -40.52 -74.73 -19.05
N SER A 124 -39.40 -75.46 -19.12
CA SER A 124 -38.37 -75.45 -18.08
C SER A 124 -37.65 -74.12 -17.98
N LYS A 125 -37.38 -73.48 -19.13
CA LYS A 125 -36.76 -72.15 -19.20
C LYS A 125 -37.73 -71.06 -18.76
N MET A 126 -38.99 -71.16 -19.20
CA MET A 126 -40.03 -70.21 -18.84
C MET A 126 -40.27 -70.17 -17.33
N ASN A 127 -40.20 -71.33 -16.66
CA ASN A 127 -40.37 -71.44 -15.20
C ASN A 127 -39.31 -70.69 -14.41
N LYS A 128 -38.04 -70.88 -14.77
CA LYS A 128 -36.94 -70.29 -14.00
C LYS A 128 -37.00 -68.77 -14.04
N ASP A 129 -37.29 -68.20 -15.20
CA ASP A 129 -37.35 -66.76 -15.40
C ASP A 129 -38.62 -66.17 -14.74
N LEU A 130 -39.75 -66.89 -14.75
CA LEU A 130 -40.98 -66.46 -14.10
C LEU A 130 -40.95 -66.56 -12.59
N GLU A 131 -40.37 -67.62 -12.04
CA GLU A 131 -40.20 -67.77 -10.60
C GLU A 131 -39.30 -66.65 -10.05
N GLN A 132 -38.21 -66.33 -10.76
CA GLN A 132 -37.34 -65.21 -10.42
C GLN A 132 -38.05 -63.85 -10.54
N ALA A 133 -38.86 -63.65 -11.59
CA ALA A 133 -39.63 -62.42 -11.76
C ALA A 133 -40.68 -62.23 -10.65
N ARG A 134 -41.41 -63.30 -10.28
CA ARG A 134 -42.38 -63.30 -9.18
C ARG A 134 -41.72 -63.07 -7.83
N ALA A 135 -40.60 -63.74 -7.56
CA ALA A 135 -39.84 -63.52 -6.33
C ALA A 135 -39.42 -62.05 -6.20
N THR A 136 -38.95 -61.45 -7.30
CA THR A 136 -38.58 -60.03 -7.36
C THR A 136 -39.78 -59.10 -7.16
N LEU A 137 -40.93 -59.43 -7.75
CA LEU A 137 -42.15 -58.64 -7.55
C LEU A 137 -42.65 -58.72 -6.11
N ASN A 138 -42.64 -59.91 -5.52
CA ASN A 138 -43.08 -60.14 -4.15
C ASN A 138 -42.17 -59.45 -3.13
N ASP A 139 -40.87 -59.36 -3.41
CA ASP A 139 -39.93 -58.56 -2.61
C ASP A 139 -40.20 -57.05 -2.77
N PHE A 140 -40.59 -56.62 -3.97
CA PHE A 140 -40.87 -55.22 -4.26
C PHE A 140 -42.22 -54.72 -3.71
N LYS A 141 -43.25 -55.57 -3.68
CA LYS A 141 -44.62 -55.24 -3.24
C LYS A 141 -44.71 -54.57 -1.86
N PRO A 142 -44.09 -55.10 -0.79
CA PRO A 142 -44.10 -54.44 0.53
C PRO A 142 -43.53 -53.02 0.49
N THR A 143 -42.52 -52.79 -0.34
CA THR A 143 -41.88 -51.48 -0.50
C THR A 143 -42.83 -50.51 -1.20
N LEU A 144 -43.52 -50.96 -2.26
CA LEU A 144 -44.53 -50.19 -2.96
C LEU A 144 -45.71 -49.80 -2.04
N GLU A 145 -46.19 -50.75 -1.24
CA GLU A 145 -47.30 -50.51 -0.30
C GLU A 145 -46.89 -49.55 0.83
N ALA A 146 -45.69 -49.71 1.39
CA ALA A 146 -45.14 -48.78 2.37
C ALA A 146 -45.05 -47.36 1.82
N TYR A 147 -44.66 -47.21 0.55
CA TYR A 147 -44.61 -45.91 -0.13
C TYR A 147 -45.99 -45.31 -0.39
N LYS A 148 -46.95 -46.09 -0.91
CA LYS A 148 -48.35 -45.64 -1.09
C LYS A 148 -48.95 -45.15 0.23
N ASN A 149 -48.69 -45.88 1.31
CA ASN A 149 -49.12 -45.52 2.66
C ASN A 149 -48.42 -44.25 3.18
N LYS A 150 -47.14 -44.04 2.87
CA LYS A 150 -46.39 -42.84 3.27
C LYS A 150 -46.85 -41.59 2.51
N ARG A 151 -47.10 -41.68 1.20
CA ARG A 151 -47.63 -40.57 0.38
C ARG A 151 -49.04 -40.17 0.83
N SER A 152 -49.90 -41.13 1.15
CA SER A 152 -51.24 -40.86 1.71
C SER A 152 -51.19 -40.13 3.05
N ARG A 153 -50.12 -40.30 3.85
CA ARG A 153 -49.93 -39.58 5.12
C ARG A 153 -49.34 -38.20 4.91
N ASN A 154 -48.33 -38.07 4.05
CA ASN A 154 -47.67 -36.79 3.77
C ASN A 154 -48.56 -35.82 2.99
N SER A 155 -49.53 -36.28 2.19
CA SER A 155 -50.52 -35.39 1.56
C SER A 155 -51.57 -34.84 2.53
N ALA A 156 -51.71 -35.43 3.73
CA ALA A 156 -52.69 -35.02 4.74
C ALA A 156 -52.11 -34.04 5.78
N THR A 157 -50.78 -33.94 5.88
CA THR A 157 -50.09 -32.99 6.76
C THR A 157 -49.12 -32.17 5.92
N GLY A 158 -49.49 -30.92 5.58
CA GLY A 158 -48.66 -29.98 4.82
C GLY A 158 -47.35 -29.64 5.54
N GLY A 159 -46.39 -30.56 5.47
CA GLY A 159 -45.16 -30.56 6.23
C GLY A 159 -43.97 -30.06 5.43
N ASP A 160 -44.00 -28.78 5.04
CA ASP A 160 -42.84 -28.06 4.50
C ASP A 160 -42.31 -27.08 5.57
N LYS A 161 -41.90 -27.59 6.74
CA LYS A 161 -41.29 -26.77 7.80
C LYS A 161 -40.30 -27.55 8.64
N GLU A 162 -39.14 -27.93 8.10
CA GLU A 162 -38.03 -28.34 8.98
C GLU A 162 -36.61 -28.17 8.40
N TRP A 163 -36.35 -27.13 7.60
CA TRP A 163 -34.99 -26.74 7.16
C TRP A 163 -34.79 -25.21 7.08
N SER A 164 -35.40 -24.41 7.97
CA SER A 164 -35.52 -22.95 7.80
C SER A 164 -34.44 -22.06 8.45
N ASP A 165 -33.40 -22.58 9.10
CA ASP A 165 -32.48 -21.71 9.88
C ASP A 165 -31.14 -21.39 9.20
N ILE A 166 -30.99 -21.77 7.93
CA ILE A 166 -29.97 -21.19 7.05
C ILE A 166 -30.77 -20.57 5.91
N ALA A 167 -30.91 -19.25 5.87
CA ALA A 167 -31.56 -18.56 4.76
C ALA A 167 -30.81 -18.89 3.46
N PRO A 168 -31.31 -19.81 2.60
CA PRO A 168 -30.70 -20.03 1.32
C PRO A 168 -31.25 -18.95 0.39
N SER A 169 -30.39 -18.39 -0.44
CA SER A 169 -30.80 -17.73 -1.66
C SER A 169 -31.76 -18.65 -2.43
N SER A 170 -33.06 -18.37 -2.31
CA SER A 170 -34.20 -19.00 -2.98
C SER A 170 -34.42 -20.52 -2.75
N PRO A 171 -35.62 -20.94 -2.31
CA PRO A 171 -35.96 -22.36 -2.32
C PRO A 171 -35.90 -22.88 -3.74
N LEU A 172 -35.25 -24.04 -3.93
CA LEU A 172 -35.17 -24.72 -5.21
C LEU A 172 -36.59 -24.85 -5.79
N PRO A 173 -36.82 -24.52 -7.07
CA PRO A 173 -38.14 -24.63 -7.65
C PRO A 173 -38.62 -26.08 -7.51
N GLY A 174 -39.77 -26.25 -6.88
CA GLY A 174 -40.42 -27.54 -6.73
C GLY A 174 -40.72 -28.10 -8.11
N ILE A 175 -39.93 -29.09 -8.53
CA ILE A 175 -40.23 -29.85 -9.75
C ILE A 175 -41.39 -30.76 -9.38
N GLU A 176 -42.47 -30.76 -10.18
CA GLU A 176 -43.56 -31.72 -10.00
C GLU A 176 -42.98 -33.13 -9.89
N GLY A 177 -43.30 -33.79 -8.77
CA GLY A 177 -42.77 -35.11 -8.46
C GLY A 177 -43.25 -36.16 -9.46
N PRO A 178 -42.58 -37.32 -9.50
CA PRO A 178 -43.05 -38.44 -10.30
C PRO A 178 -44.49 -38.81 -9.90
N ASP A 179 -45.21 -39.47 -10.80
CA ASP A 179 -46.43 -40.14 -10.37
C ASP A 179 -46.12 -41.16 -9.25
N ALA A 180 -47.15 -41.55 -8.51
CA ALA A 180 -47.00 -42.38 -7.32
C ALA A 180 -46.33 -43.74 -7.59
N VAL A 181 -46.40 -44.22 -8.83
CA VAL A 181 -45.78 -45.48 -9.25
C VAL A 181 -44.28 -45.28 -9.43
N CYS A 182 -43.87 -44.28 -10.21
CA CYS A 182 -42.46 -43.97 -10.42
C CYS A 182 -41.79 -43.55 -9.11
N GLU A 183 -42.48 -42.80 -8.24
CA GLU A 183 -41.93 -42.44 -6.93
C GLU A 183 -41.66 -43.65 -6.04
N ALA A 184 -42.50 -44.68 -6.11
CA ALA A 184 -42.33 -45.89 -5.31
C ALA A 184 -41.35 -46.90 -5.92
N LEU A 185 -41.26 -46.96 -7.25
CA LEU A 185 -40.26 -47.75 -7.99
C LEU A 185 -38.85 -47.23 -7.81
N VAL A 186 -38.73 -45.91 -7.79
CA VAL A 186 -37.46 -45.22 -7.99
C VAL A 186 -37.02 -44.55 -6.69
N GLY A 187 -37.96 -44.17 -5.82
CA GLY A 187 -37.67 -43.49 -4.57
C GLY A 187 -36.86 -42.22 -4.83
N SER A 188 -35.72 -42.10 -4.13
CA SER A 188 -34.69 -41.09 -4.38
C SER A 188 -33.56 -41.56 -5.31
N GLY A 189 -33.61 -42.81 -5.80
CA GLY A 189 -32.57 -43.48 -6.59
C GLY A 189 -33.03 -43.81 -8.01
N ARG A 190 -32.43 -44.81 -8.66
CA ARG A 190 -32.92 -45.39 -9.92
C ARG A 190 -33.81 -46.61 -9.63
N PRO A 191 -34.71 -47.05 -10.53
CA PRO A 191 -35.39 -48.33 -10.35
C PRO A 191 -34.35 -49.43 -10.12
N SER A 192 -34.60 -50.32 -9.17
CA SER A 192 -33.63 -51.36 -8.85
C SER A 192 -33.35 -52.21 -10.09
N SER A 193 -32.10 -52.58 -10.31
CA SER A 193 -31.72 -53.42 -11.45
C SER A 193 -32.49 -54.74 -11.45
N ALA A 194 -32.85 -55.26 -10.27
CA ALA A 194 -33.67 -56.45 -10.12
C ALA A 194 -35.07 -56.27 -10.73
N VAL A 195 -35.76 -55.16 -10.46
CA VAL A 195 -37.10 -54.88 -11.00
C VAL A 195 -37.07 -54.67 -12.52
N VAL A 196 -36.03 -54.00 -13.04
CA VAL A 196 -35.82 -53.85 -14.49
C VAL A 196 -35.57 -55.20 -15.16
N ILE A 197 -34.73 -56.06 -14.55
CA ILE A 197 -34.46 -57.40 -15.06
C ILE A 197 -35.72 -58.27 -15.02
N ALA A 198 -36.50 -58.22 -13.94
CA ALA A 198 -37.73 -58.98 -13.80
C ALA A 198 -38.79 -58.56 -14.83
N ALA A 199 -38.98 -57.26 -15.06
CA ALA A 199 -39.89 -56.76 -16.08
C ALA A 199 -39.45 -57.13 -17.50
N ASN A 200 -38.14 -57.09 -17.78
CA ASN A 200 -37.60 -57.57 -19.05
C ASN A 200 -37.79 -59.08 -19.23
N ALA A 201 -37.61 -59.88 -18.17
CA ALA A 201 -37.84 -61.33 -18.21
C ALA A 201 -39.31 -61.66 -18.51
N VAL A 202 -40.25 -60.97 -17.87
CA VAL A 202 -41.69 -61.09 -18.15
C VAL A 202 -42.02 -60.68 -19.58
N TYR A 203 -41.45 -59.57 -20.07
CA TYR A 203 -41.59 -59.16 -21.47
C TYR A 203 -41.04 -60.19 -22.46
N PHE A 204 -39.85 -60.73 -22.22
CA PHE A 204 -39.25 -61.74 -23.09
C PHE A 204 -40.06 -63.04 -23.08
N ALA A 205 -40.54 -63.48 -21.92
CA ALA A 205 -41.41 -64.65 -21.83
C ALA A 205 -42.74 -64.44 -22.59
N ALA A 206 -43.37 -63.27 -22.44
CA ALA A 206 -44.56 -62.89 -23.19
C ALA A 206 -44.31 -62.86 -24.71
N LYS A 207 -43.15 -62.34 -25.13
CA LYS A 207 -42.76 -62.28 -26.55
C LYS A 207 -42.46 -63.66 -27.14
N VAL A 208 -41.84 -64.55 -26.38
CA VAL A 208 -41.60 -65.94 -26.82
C VAL A 208 -42.94 -66.68 -26.98
N LEU A 209 -43.85 -66.50 -26.03
CA LEU A 209 -45.20 -67.04 -26.12
C LEU A 209 -45.96 -66.47 -27.33
N ASP A 210 -45.82 -65.17 -27.59
CA ASP A 210 -46.42 -64.53 -28.76
C ASP A 210 -45.89 -65.07 -30.09
N ILE A 211 -44.57 -65.19 -30.24
CA ILE A 211 -43.97 -65.78 -31.44
C ILE A 211 -44.44 -67.23 -31.64
N ALA A 212 -44.54 -68.00 -30.55
CA ALA A 212 -45.00 -69.38 -30.57
C ALA A 212 -46.48 -69.50 -31.01
N LEU A 213 -47.36 -68.67 -30.43
CA LEU A 213 -48.78 -68.64 -30.77
C LEU A 213 -49.03 -68.10 -32.18
N ASN A 214 -48.33 -67.04 -32.60
CA ASN A 214 -48.42 -66.49 -33.95
C ASN A 214 -47.92 -67.46 -35.03
N ARG A 215 -46.91 -68.30 -34.73
CA ARG A 215 -46.49 -69.40 -35.62
C ARG A 215 -47.56 -70.48 -35.73
N GLY A 216 -48.21 -70.82 -34.62
CA GLY A 216 -49.36 -71.73 -34.60
C GLY A 216 -50.53 -71.22 -35.45
N CYS A 217 -50.88 -69.93 -35.33
CA CYS A 217 -51.91 -69.29 -36.16
C CYS A 217 -51.59 -69.37 -37.66
N ASN A 218 -50.33 -69.09 -38.04
CA ASN A 218 -49.93 -69.02 -39.45
C ASN A 218 -49.74 -70.41 -40.11
N GLN A 219 -49.41 -71.46 -39.37
CA GLN A 219 -49.29 -72.82 -39.92
C GLN A 219 -50.65 -73.50 -40.17
N VAL A 220 -51.68 -73.19 -39.38
CA VAL A 220 -53.04 -73.74 -39.59
C VAL A 220 -53.73 -73.13 -40.81
N ALA A 221 -53.40 -71.88 -41.18
CA ALA A 221 -53.92 -71.25 -42.40
C ALA A 221 -53.51 -72.00 -43.69
N VAL A 222 -52.39 -72.73 -43.69
CA VAL A 222 -51.92 -73.51 -44.85
C VAL A 222 -52.53 -74.92 -44.89
N ALA A 223 -52.89 -75.50 -43.74
CA ALA A 223 -53.48 -76.85 -43.67
C ALA A 223 -54.97 -76.89 -44.00
N VAL A 224 -55.72 -75.78 -43.84
CA VAL A 224 -57.16 -75.72 -44.16
C VAL A 224 -57.43 -75.73 -45.68
N ILE A 225 -56.43 -75.51 -46.53
CA ILE A 225 -56.57 -75.59 -48.00
C ILE A 225 -56.57 -77.05 -48.51
N LEU A 226 -56.15 -78.03 -47.69
CA LEU A 226 -56.13 -79.45 -48.07
C LEU A 226 -57.13 -80.24 -47.20
N GLY A 227 -58.39 -80.20 -47.65
CA GLY A 227 -59.60 -80.85 -47.12
C GLY A 227 -59.44 -81.98 -46.10
N ASN A 228 -59.91 -81.72 -44.87
CA ASN A 228 -61.07 -82.42 -44.29
C ASN A 228 -61.47 -81.78 -42.95
N GLY A 229 -62.78 -81.57 -42.81
CA GLY A 229 -63.50 -80.83 -41.75
C GLY A 229 -62.90 -80.80 -40.34
N GLY A 230 -62.60 -79.59 -39.88
CA GLY A 230 -62.21 -79.28 -38.50
C GLY A 230 -61.64 -77.87 -38.39
N GLY A 231 -62.41 -76.86 -38.79
CA GLY A 231 -62.03 -75.44 -38.70
C GLY A 231 -62.02 -74.96 -37.25
N GLY A 232 -60.93 -75.23 -36.53
CA GLY A 232 -60.62 -74.56 -35.27
C GLY A 232 -60.27 -73.10 -35.53
N ASN A 233 -60.86 -72.19 -34.76
CA ASN A 233 -60.76 -70.75 -34.95
C ASN A 233 -59.34 -70.25 -34.58
N ALA A 234 -58.40 -70.33 -35.52
CA ALA A 234 -56.99 -69.98 -35.32
C ALA A 234 -56.76 -68.48 -35.00
N SER A 235 -57.77 -67.61 -35.17
CA SER A 235 -57.65 -66.19 -34.81
C SER A 235 -57.63 -65.97 -33.29
N ILE A 236 -58.16 -66.90 -32.50
CA ILE A 236 -58.25 -66.77 -31.04
C ILE A 236 -56.84 -66.83 -30.42
N ALA A 237 -55.97 -67.72 -30.88
CA ALA A 237 -54.61 -67.87 -30.34
C ALA A 237 -53.74 -66.60 -30.53
N CYS A 238 -53.97 -65.85 -31.60
CA CYS A 238 -53.27 -64.58 -31.89
C CYS A 238 -53.78 -63.42 -31.02
N VAL A 239 -55.06 -63.42 -30.64
CA VAL A 239 -55.63 -62.40 -29.74
C VAL A 239 -55.12 -62.58 -28.30
N VAL A 240 -54.93 -63.83 -27.86
CA VAL A 240 -54.32 -64.15 -26.54
C VAL A 240 -52.94 -63.53 -26.43
N SER A 241 -52.08 -63.80 -27.41
CA SER A 241 -50.67 -63.44 -27.32
C SER A 241 -50.43 -61.94 -27.36
N ASP A 242 -51.16 -61.24 -28.22
CA ASP A 242 -51.12 -59.78 -28.29
C ASP A 242 -51.52 -59.14 -26.96
N GLY A 243 -52.49 -59.73 -26.24
CA GLY A 243 -52.92 -59.23 -24.93
C GLY A 243 -51.83 -59.34 -23.86
N ILE A 244 -51.15 -60.50 -23.80
CA ILE A 244 -50.06 -60.75 -22.83
C ILE A 244 -48.83 -59.89 -23.16
N LEU A 245 -48.46 -59.82 -24.44
CA LEU A 245 -47.33 -59.02 -24.90
C LEU A 245 -47.56 -57.53 -24.65
N PHE A 246 -48.75 -57.02 -24.97
CA PHE A 246 -49.11 -55.61 -24.74
C PHE A 246 -49.00 -55.22 -23.26
N ALA A 247 -49.54 -56.03 -22.35
CA ALA A 247 -49.45 -55.76 -20.92
C ALA A 247 -48.00 -55.80 -20.41
N ALA A 248 -47.17 -56.72 -20.94
CA ALA A 248 -45.75 -56.78 -20.59
C ALA A 248 -44.94 -55.61 -21.16
N GLU A 249 -45.27 -55.12 -22.37
CA GLU A 249 -44.70 -53.90 -22.96
C GLU A 249 -45.03 -52.66 -22.14
N LEU A 250 -46.30 -52.50 -21.75
CA LEU A 250 -46.73 -51.40 -20.90
C LEU A 250 -45.93 -51.36 -19.59
N VAL A 251 -45.76 -52.51 -18.93
CA VAL A 251 -44.97 -52.62 -17.68
C VAL A 251 -43.51 -52.20 -17.90
N ARG A 252 -42.87 -52.71 -18.95
CA ARG A 252 -41.48 -52.40 -19.28
C ARG A 252 -41.32 -50.91 -19.60
N ASP A 253 -42.19 -50.37 -20.44
CA ASP A 253 -42.15 -48.98 -20.87
C ASP A 253 -42.45 -48.03 -19.70
N LYS A 254 -43.31 -48.44 -18.77
CA LYS A 254 -43.54 -47.72 -17.53
C LYS A 254 -42.26 -47.61 -16.69
N ILE A 255 -41.57 -48.71 -16.46
CA ILE A 255 -40.31 -48.73 -15.69
C ILE A 255 -39.23 -47.89 -16.39
N ALA A 256 -39.12 -47.98 -17.72
CA ALA A 256 -38.21 -47.17 -18.51
C ALA A 256 -38.53 -45.66 -18.40
N SER A 257 -39.81 -45.29 -18.43
CA SER A 257 -40.23 -43.90 -18.23
C SER A 257 -39.83 -43.36 -16.85
N CYS A 258 -39.89 -44.21 -15.81
CA CYS A 258 -39.50 -43.82 -14.46
C CYS A 258 -37.98 -43.59 -14.32
N ASP A 259 -37.14 -44.35 -15.02
CA ASP A 259 -35.68 -44.15 -15.05
C ASP A 259 -35.27 -42.87 -15.82
N ASP A 260 -35.95 -42.60 -16.94
CA ASP A 260 -35.76 -41.37 -17.72
C ASP A 260 -36.16 -40.14 -16.92
N ASP A 261 -37.31 -40.19 -16.23
CA ASP A 261 -37.81 -39.14 -15.36
C ASP A 261 -36.87 -38.87 -14.17
N PHE A 262 -36.31 -39.92 -13.55
CA PHE A 262 -35.26 -39.75 -12.54
C PHE A 262 -34.01 -39.09 -13.10
N THR A 263 -33.55 -39.52 -14.27
CA THR A 263 -32.36 -38.95 -14.91
C THR A 263 -32.58 -37.47 -15.24
N LYS A 264 -33.75 -37.11 -15.79
CA LYS A 264 -34.15 -35.72 -16.04
C LYS A 264 -34.17 -34.89 -14.77
N ARG A 265 -34.77 -35.39 -13.68
CA ARG A 265 -34.77 -34.69 -12.38
C ARG A 265 -33.37 -34.50 -11.83
N SER A 266 -32.54 -35.53 -11.86
CA SER A 266 -31.15 -35.47 -11.37
C SER A 266 -30.33 -34.44 -12.15
N VAL A 267 -30.48 -34.42 -13.48
CA VAL A 267 -29.86 -33.42 -14.35
C VAL A 267 -30.40 -32.02 -14.06
N HIS A 268 -31.72 -31.85 -13.98
CA HIS A 268 -32.35 -30.55 -13.72
C HIS A 268 -31.97 -29.99 -12.34
N ALA A 269 -31.96 -30.82 -11.30
CA ALA A 269 -31.48 -30.44 -9.97
C ALA A 269 -30.00 -30.04 -9.99
N SER A 270 -29.17 -30.75 -10.77
CA SER A 270 -27.75 -30.41 -10.93
C SER A 270 -27.56 -29.08 -11.67
N VAL A 271 -28.34 -28.84 -12.73
CA VAL A 271 -28.32 -27.57 -13.48
C VAL A 271 -28.80 -26.41 -12.61
N ASN A 272 -29.87 -26.59 -11.82
CA ASN A 272 -30.37 -25.57 -10.91
C ASN A 272 -29.35 -25.24 -9.82
N ARG A 273 -28.72 -26.25 -9.21
CA ARG A 273 -27.63 -26.03 -8.24
C ARG A 273 -26.46 -25.29 -8.87
N LEU A 274 -26.10 -25.61 -10.12
CA LEU A 274 -25.05 -24.90 -10.84
C LEU A 274 -25.45 -23.44 -11.09
N ALA A 275 -26.69 -23.17 -11.47
CA ALA A 275 -27.20 -21.80 -11.64
C ALA A 275 -27.09 -21.00 -10.32
N THR A 276 -27.50 -21.57 -9.18
CA THR A 276 -27.34 -20.93 -7.87
C THR A 276 -25.87 -20.67 -7.53
N ILE A 277 -24.97 -21.65 -7.75
CA ILE A 277 -23.52 -21.46 -7.53
C ILE A 277 -22.97 -20.32 -8.40
N HIS A 278 -23.44 -20.21 -9.65
CA HIS A 278 -23.04 -19.12 -10.54
C HIS A 278 -23.53 -17.76 -10.02
N THR A 279 -24.78 -17.66 -9.58
CA THR A 279 -25.32 -16.44 -8.97
C THR A 279 -24.56 -16.07 -7.69
N ASP A 280 -24.36 -17.01 -6.78
CA ASP A 280 -23.63 -16.75 -5.53
C ASP A 280 -22.18 -16.30 -5.80
N LEU A 281 -21.53 -16.85 -6.83
CA LEU A 281 -20.19 -16.45 -7.23
C LEU A 281 -20.18 -15.05 -7.87
N GLU A 282 -21.18 -14.73 -8.70
CA GLU A 282 -21.35 -13.40 -9.28
C GLU A 282 -21.55 -12.35 -8.18
N ASP A 283 -22.40 -12.63 -7.20
CA ASP A 283 -22.64 -11.78 -6.03
C ASP A 283 -21.39 -11.63 -5.16
N SER A 284 -20.65 -12.72 -4.93
CA SER A 284 -19.38 -12.67 -4.22
C SER A 284 -18.34 -11.79 -4.93
N VAL A 285 -18.25 -11.87 -6.26
CA VAL A 285 -17.35 -11.03 -7.06
C VAL A 285 -17.78 -9.57 -7.05
N ALA A 286 -19.10 -9.29 -7.10
CA ALA A 286 -19.63 -7.95 -6.98
C ALA A 286 -19.29 -7.33 -5.61
N ASN A 287 -19.46 -8.10 -4.53
CA ASN A 287 -19.09 -7.69 -3.17
C ASN A 287 -17.58 -7.42 -3.03
N ASP A 288 -16.73 -8.31 -3.56
CA ASP A 288 -15.27 -8.13 -3.54
C ASP A 288 -14.84 -6.86 -4.30
N ASN A 289 -15.47 -6.57 -5.44
CA ASN A 289 -15.23 -5.35 -6.21
C ASN A 289 -15.68 -4.09 -5.44
N ALA A 290 -16.82 -4.13 -4.75
CA ALA A 290 -17.30 -3.03 -3.92
C ALA A 290 -16.35 -2.76 -2.73
N ASN A 291 -15.88 -3.82 -2.07
CA ASN A 291 -14.91 -3.73 -0.98
C ASN A 291 -13.58 -3.14 -1.47
N LYS A 292 -13.06 -3.63 -2.61
CA LYS A 292 -11.84 -3.10 -3.24
C LYS A 292 -11.95 -1.60 -3.53
N ASN A 293 -13.07 -1.15 -4.08
CA ASN A 293 -13.28 0.26 -4.39
C ASN A 293 -13.33 1.13 -3.12
N THR A 294 -13.98 0.63 -2.06
CA THR A 294 -14.04 1.30 -0.76
C THR A 294 -12.65 1.46 -0.14
N ILE A 295 -11.85 0.39 -0.15
CA ILE A 295 -10.47 0.41 0.36
C ILE A 295 -9.64 1.43 -0.43
N LEU A 296 -9.72 1.42 -1.77
CA LEU A 296 -8.96 2.34 -2.62
C LEU A 296 -9.35 3.81 -2.38
N ALA A 297 -10.64 4.10 -2.17
CA ALA A 297 -11.12 5.44 -1.86
C ALA A 297 -10.61 5.93 -0.49
N ASN A 298 -10.63 5.06 0.52
CA ASN A 298 -10.11 5.36 1.86
C ASN A 298 -8.60 5.60 1.84
N ASP A 299 -7.84 4.74 1.15
CA ASP A 299 -6.39 4.89 1.00
C ASP A 299 -6.01 6.20 0.31
N ASN A 300 -6.72 6.57 -0.77
CA ASN A 300 -6.50 7.84 -1.46
C ASN A 300 -6.83 9.04 -0.57
N THR A 301 -7.91 8.97 0.20
CA THR A 301 -8.30 10.02 1.15
C THR A 301 -7.21 10.20 2.21
N ASN A 302 -6.78 9.10 2.85
CA ASN A 302 -5.72 9.12 3.85
C ASN A 302 -4.40 9.67 3.29
N LYS A 303 -4.01 9.22 2.10
CA LYS A 303 -2.80 9.71 1.41
C LYS A 303 -2.87 11.23 1.18
N ASN A 304 -4.00 11.75 0.71
CA ASN A 304 -4.17 13.17 0.46
C ASN A 304 -4.11 13.98 1.76
N THR A 305 -4.74 13.49 2.84
CA THR A 305 -4.67 14.12 4.17
C THR A 305 -3.25 14.19 4.70
N ILE A 306 -2.47 13.11 4.58
CA ILE A 306 -1.06 13.07 5.01
C ILE A 306 -0.24 14.10 4.22
N VAL A 307 -0.35 14.11 2.89
CA VAL A 307 0.39 15.06 2.04
C VAL A 307 0.03 16.51 2.35
N ALA A 308 -1.24 16.80 2.60
CA ALA A 308 -1.70 18.15 2.97
C ALA A 308 -1.12 18.58 4.34
N ASN A 309 -1.15 17.70 5.33
CA ASN A 309 -0.59 17.96 6.66
C ASN A 309 0.94 18.17 6.61
N ASP A 310 1.66 17.32 5.88
CA ASP A 310 3.11 17.45 5.71
C ASP A 310 3.48 18.77 5.03
N THR A 311 2.70 19.18 4.02
CA THR A 311 2.90 20.45 3.32
C THR A 311 2.65 21.64 4.25
N ALA A 312 1.58 21.60 5.06
CA ALA A 312 1.28 22.64 6.04
C ALA A 312 2.38 22.75 7.11
N ASN A 313 2.84 21.62 7.63
CA ASN A 313 3.93 21.58 8.61
C ASN A 313 5.24 22.14 8.04
N LYS A 314 5.60 21.73 6.82
CA LYS A 314 6.78 22.26 6.11
C LYS A 314 6.70 23.77 5.95
N ASN A 315 5.56 24.31 5.55
CA ASN A 315 5.38 25.75 5.38
C ASN A 315 5.51 26.50 6.72
N THR A 316 4.95 25.97 7.80
CA THR A 316 5.09 26.55 9.15
C THR A 316 6.54 26.60 9.62
N ILE A 317 7.29 25.51 9.43
CA ILE A 317 8.72 25.45 9.80
C ILE A 317 9.52 26.49 9.02
N VAL A 318 9.34 26.56 7.70
CA VAL A 318 10.04 27.54 6.84
C VAL A 318 9.69 28.98 7.24
N ALA A 319 8.42 29.27 7.57
CA ALA A 319 8.02 30.59 8.03
C ALA A 319 8.69 30.98 9.35
N ASN A 320 8.74 30.06 10.31
CA ASN A 320 9.40 30.27 11.60
C ASN A 320 10.91 30.47 11.45
N ASP A 321 11.57 29.65 10.63
CA ASP A 321 13.02 29.76 10.37
C ASP A 321 13.37 31.12 9.74
N ASN A 322 12.56 31.59 8.79
CA ASN A 322 12.73 32.90 8.17
C ASN A 322 12.52 34.05 9.17
N ALA A 323 11.52 33.95 10.05
CA ALA A 323 11.27 34.94 11.10
C ALA A 323 12.42 35.00 12.12
N ASN A 324 12.93 33.83 12.53
CA ASN A 324 14.09 33.73 13.42
C ASN A 324 15.35 34.30 12.77
N LEU A 325 15.61 33.98 11.50
CA LEU A 325 16.73 34.52 10.74
C LEU A 325 16.68 36.05 10.65
N LEU A 326 15.49 36.63 10.39
CA LEU A 326 15.31 38.08 10.34
C LEU A 326 15.55 38.73 11.70
N THR A 327 15.05 38.12 12.77
CA THR A 327 15.26 38.59 14.15
C THR A 327 16.74 38.61 14.52
N ILE A 328 17.47 37.53 14.24
CA ILE A 328 18.91 37.42 14.51
C ILE A 328 19.70 38.46 13.69
N LYS A 329 19.40 38.61 12.39
CA LYS A 329 20.05 39.62 11.53
C LYS A 329 19.83 41.04 12.06
N THR A 330 18.62 41.34 12.50
CA THR A 330 18.28 42.64 13.08
C THR A 330 19.06 42.89 14.37
N ALA A 331 19.11 41.91 15.28
CA ALA A 331 19.87 42.01 16.53
C ALA A 331 21.37 42.22 16.28
N ILE A 332 21.97 41.49 15.34
CA ILE A 332 23.39 41.64 14.96
C ILE A 332 23.65 43.04 14.37
N ASN A 333 22.77 43.54 13.49
CA ASN A 333 22.93 44.87 12.90
C ASN A 333 22.82 45.98 13.96
N THR A 334 21.89 45.85 14.90
CA THR A 334 21.76 46.77 16.04
C THR A 334 23.02 46.74 16.90
N GLY A 335 23.50 45.55 17.28
CA GLY A 335 24.72 45.41 18.06
C GLY A 335 25.97 45.98 17.35
N THR A 336 26.09 45.74 16.05
CA THR A 336 27.17 46.29 15.22
C THR A 336 27.15 47.81 15.20
N THR A 337 25.96 48.41 15.04
CA THR A 337 25.77 49.86 15.10
C THR A 337 26.17 50.41 16.46
N THR A 338 25.69 49.80 17.56
CA THR A 338 26.04 50.22 18.93
C THR A 338 27.54 50.21 19.17
N VAL A 339 28.24 49.13 18.79
CA VAL A 339 29.70 49.02 18.97
C VAL A 339 30.42 50.06 18.10
N THR A 340 30.01 50.24 16.84
CA THR A 340 30.62 51.20 15.93
C THR A 340 30.51 52.63 16.46
N THR A 341 29.32 53.01 16.95
CA THR A 341 29.10 54.32 17.59
C THR A 341 29.98 54.50 18.82
N ALA A 342 30.00 53.52 19.74
CA ALA A 342 30.81 53.60 20.96
C ALA A 342 32.31 53.74 20.67
N VAL A 343 32.82 53.02 19.66
CA VAL A 343 34.22 53.14 19.20
C VAL A 343 34.48 54.53 18.59
N GLY A 344 33.55 55.05 17.79
CA GLY A 344 33.64 56.40 17.21
C GLY A 344 33.67 57.50 18.28
N ASP A 345 32.79 57.40 19.28
CA ASP A 345 32.73 58.33 20.41
C ASP A 345 34.01 58.27 21.26
N GLY A 346 34.47 57.06 21.58
CA GLY A 346 35.72 56.85 22.31
C GLY A 346 36.94 57.40 21.58
N THR A 347 37.02 57.20 20.26
CA THR A 347 38.09 57.76 19.41
C THR A 347 38.08 59.29 19.44
N THR A 348 36.90 59.90 19.33
CA THR A 348 36.73 61.36 19.39
C THR A 348 37.17 61.92 20.74
N GLN A 349 36.81 61.24 21.84
CA GLN A 349 37.20 61.65 23.19
C GLN A 349 38.73 61.62 23.38
N ILE A 350 39.40 60.55 22.93
CA ILE A 350 40.86 60.42 22.99
C ILE A 350 41.52 61.56 22.22
N LEU A 351 41.10 61.82 20.98
CA LEU A 351 41.65 62.89 20.15
C LEU A 351 41.50 64.28 20.80
N ASN A 352 40.34 64.55 21.42
CA ASN A 352 40.10 65.81 22.13
C ASN A 352 41.02 65.97 23.35
N ASN A 353 41.21 64.91 24.13
CA ASN A 353 42.12 64.90 25.27
C ASN A 353 43.57 65.10 24.82
N ASP A 354 44.02 64.41 23.78
CA ASP A 354 45.37 64.53 23.23
C ASP A 354 45.64 65.95 22.71
N ASN A 355 44.68 66.56 22.01
CA ASN A 355 44.80 67.94 21.55
C ASN A 355 44.85 68.93 22.72
N THR A 356 44.02 68.73 23.75
CA THR A 356 44.02 69.56 24.96
C THR A 356 45.36 69.48 25.68
N ASN A 357 45.88 68.25 25.90
CA ASN A 357 47.18 68.02 26.54
C ASN A 357 48.32 68.67 25.73
N ARG A 358 48.32 68.48 24.41
CA ARG A 358 49.32 69.07 23.51
C ARG A 358 49.34 70.60 23.59
N ASN A 359 48.17 71.23 23.58
CA ASN A 359 48.05 72.69 23.68
C ASN A 359 48.55 73.19 25.04
N THR A 360 48.24 72.49 26.13
CA THR A 360 48.76 72.81 27.48
C THR A 360 50.28 72.72 27.53
N ILE A 361 50.88 71.68 26.97
CA ILE A 361 52.34 71.53 26.90
C ILE A 361 52.97 72.69 26.12
N ILE A 362 52.45 73.01 24.94
CA ILE A 362 52.94 74.12 24.11
C ILE A 362 52.85 75.46 24.87
N ALA A 363 51.73 75.72 25.57
CA ALA A 363 51.56 76.95 26.35
C ALA A 363 52.56 77.06 27.50
N ASN A 364 52.79 75.96 28.22
CA ASN A 364 53.78 75.90 29.30
C ASN A 364 55.21 76.11 28.78
N ASP A 365 55.57 75.45 27.67
CA ASP A 365 56.90 75.59 27.05
C ASP A 365 57.16 77.02 26.60
N ASN A 366 56.17 77.69 26.00
CA ASN A 366 56.29 79.11 25.64
C ASN A 366 56.45 80.01 26.87
N THR A 367 55.69 79.78 27.94
CA THR A 367 55.80 80.54 29.19
C THR A 367 57.19 80.37 29.83
N ASN A 368 57.71 79.14 29.84
CA ASN A 368 59.06 78.85 30.33
C ASN A 368 60.13 79.54 29.48
N LYS A 369 60.02 79.46 28.15
CA LYS A 369 60.92 80.13 27.21
C LYS A 369 60.95 81.64 27.45
N ASP A 370 59.79 82.28 27.57
CA ASP A 370 59.69 83.72 27.80
C ASP A 370 60.30 84.12 29.15
N THR A 371 60.09 83.31 30.20
CA THR A 371 60.70 83.51 31.52
C THR A 371 62.23 83.41 31.46
N ILE A 372 62.77 82.41 30.76
CA ILE A 372 64.22 82.26 30.58
C ILE A 372 64.79 83.47 29.84
N ILE A 373 64.18 83.88 28.72
CA ILE A 373 64.62 85.06 27.94
C ILE A 373 64.60 86.32 28.80
N ALA A 374 63.54 86.54 29.59
CA ALA A 374 63.45 87.69 30.49
C ALA A 374 64.56 87.69 31.55
N ASN A 375 64.83 86.55 32.17
CA ASN A 375 65.90 86.39 33.16
C ASN A 375 67.28 86.63 32.52
N ASP A 376 67.55 86.06 31.35
CA ASP A 376 68.82 86.23 30.64
C ASP A 376 69.07 87.69 30.24
N ASN A 377 68.02 88.39 29.78
CA ASN A 377 68.11 89.82 29.48
C ASN A 377 68.40 90.67 30.73
N SER A 378 67.75 90.35 31.86
CA SER A 378 68.00 91.01 33.14
C SER A 378 69.43 90.78 33.63
N ASN A 379 69.91 89.53 33.58
CA ASN A 379 71.29 89.18 33.93
C ASN A 379 72.29 89.90 33.02
N THR A 380 72.04 89.94 31.72
CA THR A 380 72.88 90.67 30.76
C THR A 380 72.94 92.17 31.07
N ALA A 381 71.79 92.78 31.40
CA ALA A 381 71.73 94.19 31.79
C ALA A 381 72.52 94.49 33.07
N ASN A 382 72.40 93.62 34.09
CA ASN A 382 73.14 93.74 35.33
C ASN A 382 74.65 93.59 35.11
N LEU A 383 75.08 92.54 34.39
CA LEU A 383 76.50 92.34 34.05
C LEU A 383 77.08 93.53 33.26
N LEU A 384 76.30 94.11 32.35
CA LEU A 384 76.72 95.30 31.61
C LEU A 384 76.81 96.54 32.52
N ALA A 385 75.89 96.71 33.47
CA ALA A 385 75.94 97.78 34.45
C ALA A 385 77.17 97.65 35.37
N ASP A 386 77.42 96.45 35.89
CA ASP A 386 78.59 96.13 36.71
C ASP A 386 79.90 96.35 35.95
N ALA A 387 79.97 95.88 34.70
CA ALA A 387 81.14 96.11 33.84
C ALA A 387 81.41 97.61 33.61
N LYS A 388 80.36 98.43 33.43
CA LYS A 388 80.49 99.88 33.30
C LYS A 388 80.96 100.53 34.60
N ALA A 389 80.41 100.12 35.75
CA ALA A 389 80.80 100.62 37.06
C ALA A 389 82.27 100.29 37.35
N ASN A 390 82.67 99.03 37.17
CA ASN A 390 84.05 98.58 37.35
C ASN A 390 85.03 99.32 36.43
N LYS A 391 84.64 99.58 35.17
CA LYS A 391 85.46 100.39 34.25
C LYS A 391 85.67 101.81 34.78
N ILE A 392 84.64 102.45 35.33
CA ILE A 392 84.74 103.80 35.92
C ILE A 392 85.68 103.78 37.13
N GLU A 393 85.56 102.80 38.02
CA GLU A 393 86.45 102.66 39.18
C GLU A 393 87.91 102.43 38.78
N LEU A 394 88.17 101.60 37.76
CA LEU A 394 89.52 101.43 37.22
C LEU A 394 90.09 102.75 36.69
N ILE A 395 89.28 103.56 35.99
CA ILE A 395 89.72 104.88 35.50
C ILE A 395 89.99 105.83 36.68
N ARG A 396 89.15 105.82 37.72
CA ARG A 396 89.38 106.62 38.95
C ARG A 396 90.71 106.27 39.62
N LEU A 397 91.02 104.99 39.74
CA LEU A 397 92.30 104.52 40.30
C LEU A 397 93.50 104.97 39.45
N GLN A 398 93.39 104.89 38.12
CA GLN A 398 94.43 105.37 37.21
C GLN A 398 94.64 106.89 37.33
N ILE A 399 93.55 107.66 37.40
CA ILE A 399 93.60 109.12 37.63
C ILE A 399 94.28 109.43 38.97
N ALA A 400 93.86 108.79 40.06
CA ALA A 400 94.44 109.01 41.38
C ALA A 400 95.95 108.73 41.40
N ALA A 401 96.38 107.63 40.75
CA ALA A 401 97.80 107.31 40.58
C ALA A 401 98.56 108.38 39.77
N ASP A 402 97.98 108.89 38.67
CA ASP A 402 98.62 109.96 37.87
C ASP A 402 98.71 111.28 38.64
N LEU A 403 97.66 111.66 39.38
CA LEU A 403 97.66 112.86 40.21
C LEU A 403 98.71 112.78 41.34
N ALA A 404 98.87 111.61 41.95
CA ALA A 404 99.84 111.34 43.01
C ALA A 404 101.29 111.26 42.51
N SER A 405 101.52 111.03 41.21
CA SER A 405 102.87 110.89 40.66
C SER A 405 103.73 112.15 40.83
N THR A 406 105.06 112.04 40.70
CA THR A 406 106.01 113.16 40.84
C THR A 406 105.79 114.24 39.78
N ASP A 407 106.04 115.52 40.07
CA ASP A 407 105.71 116.63 39.14
C ASP A 407 106.37 116.51 37.76
N SER A 408 107.48 115.78 37.66
CA SER A 408 108.20 115.48 36.42
C SER A 408 107.64 114.30 35.59
N SER A 409 106.55 113.63 36.03
CA SER A 409 105.94 112.53 35.27
C SER A 409 105.23 113.03 34.01
N VAL A 410 105.22 112.19 32.97
CA VAL A 410 104.44 112.45 31.75
C VAL A 410 102.96 112.37 32.10
N LEU A 411 102.27 113.49 31.97
CA LEU A 411 100.86 113.58 32.25
C LEU A 411 100.04 112.81 31.19
N VAL A 412 99.03 112.06 31.63
CA VAL A 412 98.14 111.33 30.72
C VAL A 412 97.20 112.31 30.02
N GLY A 413 97.41 112.53 28.72
CA GLY A 413 96.62 113.51 27.93
C GLY A 413 95.10 113.29 27.97
N ALA A 414 94.65 112.04 28.10
CA ALA A 414 93.23 111.71 28.24
C ALA A 414 92.59 112.29 29.52
N PHE A 415 93.38 112.53 30.57
CA PHE A 415 92.89 113.13 31.82
C PHE A 415 92.83 114.66 31.75
N MET A 416 93.48 115.28 30.76
CA MET A 416 93.44 116.72 30.55
C MET A 416 92.21 117.17 29.77
N LEU A 417 91.61 116.35 28.91
CA LEU A 417 90.50 116.78 28.06
C LEU A 417 89.15 116.59 28.77
N PRO A 418 88.14 117.43 28.51
CA PRO A 418 86.79 117.22 29.01
C PRO A 418 86.11 116.01 28.36
N ALA A 419 85.09 115.46 29.00
CA ALA A 419 84.31 114.32 28.53
C ALA A 419 83.73 114.53 27.13
N VAL A 420 83.32 115.76 26.80
CA VAL A 420 82.81 116.11 25.45
C VAL A 420 83.86 116.01 24.35
N GLN A 421 85.15 116.01 24.70
CA GLN A 421 86.28 115.80 23.79
C GLN A 421 86.89 114.40 23.94
N GLY A 422 86.17 113.47 24.59
CA GLY A 422 86.63 112.10 24.83
C GLY A 422 87.65 111.95 25.96
N GLY A 423 87.85 112.97 26.79
CA GLY A 423 88.72 112.89 27.97
C GLY A 423 87.99 112.62 29.29
N TYR A 424 88.72 112.72 30.40
CA TYR A 424 88.25 112.41 31.75
C TYR A 424 88.41 113.56 32.76
N LEU A 425 88.60 114.81 32.31
CA LEU A 425 88.85 115.95 33.20
C LEU A 425 87.75 116.17 34.25
N GLU A 426 86.47 115.91 33.92
CA GLU A 426 85.37 115.90 34.90
C GLU A 426 85.57 114.86 35.99
N LEU A 427 85.95 113.64 35.61
CA LEU A 427 86.21 112.55 36.56
C LEU A 427 87.47 112.85 37.40
N VAL A 428 88.50 113.47 36.81
CA VAL A 428 89.66 114.00 37.53
C VAL A 428 89.19 114.95 38.63
N ARG A 429 88.41 115.98 38.27
CA ARG A 429 87.85 116.91 39.24
C ARG A 429 87.05 116.19 40.34
N THR A 430 86.20 115.21 39.99
CA THR A 430 85.46 114.41 40.98
C THR A 430 86.38 113.66 41.94
N VAL A 431 87.44 113.02 41.45
CA VAL A 431 88.43 112.32 42.28
C VAL A 431 89.14 113.30 43.22
N VAL A 432 89.50 114.50 42.74
CA VAL A 432 90.09 115.56 43.57
C VAL A 432 89.13 116.05 44.65
N VAL A 433 87.88 116.34 44.29
CA VAL A 433 86.85 116.73 45.26
C VAL A 433 86.65 115.65 46.31
N GLN A 434 86.50 114.37 45.93
CA GLN A 434 86.36 113.26 46.87
C GLN A 434 87.57 113.13 47.79
N ALA A 435 88.80 113.29 47.27
CA ALA A 435 90.01 113.30 48.09
C ALA A 435 89.99 114.44 49.11
N ILE A 436 89.61 115.66 48.71
CA ILE A 436 89.46 116.83 49.59
C ILE A 436 88.39 116.58 50.65
N THR A 437 87.21 116.06 50.27
CA THR A 437 86.09 115.80 51.19
C THR A 437 86.42 114.72 52.21
N ASN A 438 87.18 113.70 51.84
CA ASN A 438 87.58 112.64 52.76
C ASN A 438 88.63 113.09 53.80
N LEU A 439 89.14 114.34 53.72
CA LEU A 439 90.05 114.90 54.72
C LEU A 439 89.30 115.76 55.73
N ALA A 440 89.47 115.42 57.01
CA ALA A 440 88.97 116.20 58.14
C ALA A 440 90.09 117.07 58.76
N GLY A 441 90.75 117.95 57.99
CA GLY A 441 91.95 118.67 58.45
C GLY A 441 92.18 120.09 57.87
N SER A 442 93.26 120.73 58.34
CA SER A 442 93.65 122.12 58.06
C SER A 442 94.08 122.41 56.61
N SER A 443 94.48 121.40 55.84
CA SER A 443 94.90 121.53 54.43
C SER A 443 93.72 121.70 53.44
N THR A 444 92.48 121.55 53.90
CA THR A 444 91.27 121.62 53.05
C THR A 444 91.07 122.99 52.42
N SER A 445 91.37 124.09 53.12
CA SER A 445 91.23 125.46 52.58
C SER A 445 92.16 125.70 51.39
N GLN A 446 93.42 125.28 51.51
CA GLN A 446 94.41 125.41 50.43
C GLN A 446 94.07 124.50 49.24
N ALA A 447 93.67 123.26 49.49
CA ALA A 447 93.27 122.33 48.42
C ALA A 447 92.02 122.83 47.67
N ASN A 448 91.02 123.39 48.38
CA ASN A 448 89.84 123.99 47.77
C ASN A 448 90.17 125.23 46.92
N SER A 449 91.12 126.07 47.36
CA SER A 449 91.55 127.22 46.56
C SER A 449 92.17 126.79 45.23
N LEU A 450 93.03 125.76 45.24
CA LEU A 450 93.63 125.20 44.02
C LEU A 450 92.60 124.48 43.14
N LEU A 451 91.60 123.81 43.75
CA LEU A 451 90.47 123.24 43.02
C LEU A 451 89.66 124.33 42.30
N ALA A 452 89.37 125.45 42.97
CA ALA A 452 88.67 126.60 42.40
C ALA A 452 89.47 127.27 41.27
N GLU A 453 90.79 127.34 41.39
CA GLU A 453 91.68 127.78 40.31
C GLU A 453 91.59 126.82 39.11
N GLY A 454 91.61 125.50 39.34
CA GLY A 454 91.41 124.50 38.29
C GLY A 454 90.05 124.62 37.60
N ASP A 455 88.99 124.91 38.35
CA ASP A 455 87.65 125.17 37.81
C ASP A 455 87.62 126.44 36.94
N SER A 456 88.35 127.47 37.32
CA SER A 456 88.49 128.69 36.52
C SER A 456 89.17 128.40 35.18
N TYR A 457 90.29 127.67 35.18
CA TYR A 457 90.96 127.25 33.95
C TYR A 457 90.08 126.32 33.10
N LYS A 458 89.34 125.39 33.71
CA LYS A 458 88.40 124.50 32.99
C LYS A 458 87.33 125.32 32.27
N ASN A 459 86.74 126.30 32.94
CA ASN A 459 85.70 127.17 32.38
C ASN A 459 86.24 128.10 31.29
N ALA A 460 87.52 128.47 31.35
CA ALA A 460 88.23 129.20 30.29
C ALA A 460 88.62 128.33 29.08
N GLY A 461 88.36 127.02 29.11
CA GLY A 461 88.78 126.07 28.07
C GLY A 461 90.27 125.71 28.12
N ASP A 462 91.02 126.19 29.14
CA ASP A 462 92.42 125.86 29.34
C ASP A 462 92.56 124.57 30.16
N TYR A 463 92.22 123.47 29.51
CA TYR A 463 92.08 122.18 30.17
C TYR A 463 93.41 121.61 30.70
N LYS A 464 94.54 122.03 30.09
CA LYS A 464 95.88 121.65 30.56
C LYS A 464 96.20 122.31 31.90
N ASN A 465 95.96 123.61 32.04
CA ASN A 465 96.17 124.30 33.30
C ASN A 465 95.13 123.90 34.35
N ALA A 466 93.89 123.58 33.93
CA ALA A 466 92.87 123.00 34.81
C ALA A 466 93.34 121.69 35.44
N TYR A 467 93.84 120.76 34.63
CA TYR A 467 94.40 119.50 35.11
C TYR A 467 95.59 119.72 36.05
N ALA A 468 96.50 120.63 35.71
CA ALA A 468 97.66 120.96 36.55
C ALA A 468 97.24 121.51 37.93
N SER A 469 96.22 122.37 37.98
CA SER A 469 95.69 122.90 39.24
C SER A 469 94.93 121.82 40.05
N TYR A 470 94.15 120.96 39.39
CA TYR A 470 93.53 119.79 40.04
C TYR A 470 94.58 118.85 40.64
N ARG A 471 95.70 118.60 39.94
CA ARG A 471 96.81 117.81 40.45
C ARG A 471 97.46 118.40 41.69
N LYS A 472 97.72 119.72 41.69
CA LYS A 472 98.22 120.43 42.89
C LYS A 472 97.23 120.32 44.04
N ALA A 473 95.95 120.53 43.78
CA ALA A 473 94.87 120.40 44.76
C ALA A 473 94.81 118.98 45.36
N TYR A 474 94.86 117.95 44.52
CA TYR A 474 94.90 116.54 44.97
C TYR A 474 96.10 116.27 45.87
N LYS A 475 97.31 116.72 45.49
CA LYS A 475 98.54 116.55 46.29
C LYS A 475 98.49 117.26 47.64
N VAL A 476 97.91 118.46 47.70
CA VAL A 476 97.70 119.17 48.96
C VAL A 476 96.63 118.47 49.81
N ALA A 477 95.65 117.84 49.16
CA ALA A 477 94.63 117.06 49.84
C ALA A 477 95.25 115.79 50.48
N VAL A 478 95.92 114.94 49.70
CA VAL A 478 96.42 113.63 50.20
C VAL A 478 97.69 113.70 51.04
N LYS A 479 98.24 114.90 51.30
CA LYS A 479 99.44 115.14 52.12
C LYS A 479 99.04 115.53 53.54
#